data_AF-A0A3S9ZQD1-F1
#
_entry.id   AF-A0A3S9ZQD1-F1
#
_cell.length_a   1.000
_cell.length_b   1.000
_cell.length_c   1.000
_cell.angle_alpha   90.00
_cell.angle_beta   90.00
_cell.angle_gamma   90.00
#
_symmetry.space_group_name_H-M   'P 1'
#
loop_
_entity.id
_entity.type
_entity.pdbx_description
1 polymer ?
#
loop_
_entity_poly.entity_id
_entity_poly.type
_entity_poly.pdbx_seq_one_letter_code
_entity_poly.pdbx_strand_id
1 'polypeptide(L)'
;MLSALLGMHDALALAERSIDFHRDHLARLILPERQIGPHEVSHLVDGTRRLTEAVAVRETQANSAAAVLQSLARAPAPTAASPTPTLPAPAAPLAAQSAAHSR
;
A
#
# COMPACT_ATOMS: atom_id res chain seq x y z
N MET A 1 -5.85 -3.28 -11.47
CA MET A 1 -4.64 -2.64 -10.91
C MET A 1 -4.43 -1.24 -11.48
N LEU A 2 -4.42 -1.07 -12.82
CA LEU A 2 -4.39 0.26 -13.44
C LEU A 2 -5.51 1.19 -12.93
N SER A 3 -6.74 0.69 -12.84
CA SER A 3 -7.89 1.42 -12.28
C SER A 3 -7.65 1.88 -10.84
N ALA A 4 -6.97 1.07 -10.01
CA ALA A 4 -6.63 1.44 -8.64
C ALA A 4 -5.57 2.55 -8.61
N LEU A 5 -4.54 2.46 -9.46
CA LEU A 5 -3.53 3.51 -9.59
C LEU A 5 -4.13 4.84 -10.09
N LEU A 6 -5.06 4.79 -11.05
CA LEU A 6 -5.78 5.98 -11.51
C LEU A 6 -6.66 6.58 -10.40
N GLY A 7 -7.41 5.75 -9.67
CA GLY A 7 -8.19 6.22 -8.52
C GLY A 7 -7.34 6.83 -7.40
N MET A 8 -6.15 6.26 -7.13
CA MET A 8 -5.18 6.83 -6.18
C MET A 8 -4.61 8.17 -6.67
N HIS A 9 -4.34 8.29 -7.97
CA HIS A 9 -3.89 9.55 -8.57
C HIS A 9 -4.95 10.64 -8.46
N ASP A 10 -6.21 10.33 -8.76
CA ASP A 10 -7.31 11.30 -8.63
C ASP A 10 -7.50 11.74 -7.17
N ALA A 11 -7.40 10.80 -6.23
CA ALA A 11 -7.47 11.10 -4.80
C ALA A 11 -6.30 11.99 -4.34
N LEU A 12 -5.09 11.74 -4.86
CA LEU A 12 -3.91 12.56 -4.59
C LEU A 12 -4.08 13.99 -5.15
N ALA A 13 -4.52 14.12 -6.41
CA ALA A 13 -4.77 15.41 -7.05
C ALA A 13 -5.89 16.20 -6.37
N LEU A 14 -6.89 15.52 -5.79
CA LEU A 14 -7.92 16.15 -4.97
C LEU A 14 -7.35 16.64 -3.64
N ALA A 15 -6.55 15.82 -2.97
CA ALA A 15 -5.91 16.18 -1.70
C ALA A 15 -4.97 17.38 -1.86
N GLU A 16 -4.18 17.44 -2.93
CA GLU A 16 -3.29 18.57 -3.23
C GLU A 16 -4.07 19.88 -3.44
N ARG A 17 -5.15 19.85 -4.23
CA ARG A 17 -6.05 21.01 -4.39
C ARG A 17 -6.69 21.44 -3.07
N SER A 18 -7.04 20.50 -2.19
CA SER A 18 -7.59 20.80 -0.87
C SER A 18 -6.55 21.44 0.05
N ILE A 19 -5.30 20.98 0.00
CA ILE A 19 -4.17 21.59 0.72
C ILE A 19 -3.98 23.04 0.29
N ASP A 20 -3.91 23.29 -1.02
CA ASP A 20 -3.74 24.65 -1.57
C ASP A 20 -4.88 25.56 -1.12
N PHE A 21 -6.13 25.09 -1.24
CA PHE A 21 -7.30 25.84 -0.80
C PHE A 21 -7.27 26.19 0.69
N HIS A 22 -6.98 25.22 1.57
CA HIS A 22 -6.95 25.46 3.02
C HIS A 22 -5.77 26.34 3.42
N ARG A 23 -4.60 26.17 2.79
CA ARG A 23 -3.44 27.04 2.99
C ARG A 23 -3.76 28.48 2.60
N ASP A 24 -4.35 28.71 1.43
CA ASP A 24 -4.72 30.05 0.97
C ASP A 24 -5.77 30.70 1.86
N HIS A 25 -6.74 29.91 2.33
CA HIS A 25 -7.74 30.38 3.27
C HIS A 25 -7.11 30.81 4.60
N LEU A 26 -6.21 29.99 5.17
CA LEU A 26 -5.48 30.32 6.40
C LEU A 26 -4.58 31.55 6.21
N ALA A 27 -3.88 31.66 5.08
CA ALA A 27 -3.03 32.81 4.79
C ALA A 27 -3.83 34.12 4.78
N ARG A 28 -5.07 34.11 4.25
CA ARG A 28 -5.97 35.28 4.30
C ARG A 28 -6.43 35.63 5.73
N LEU A 29 -6.56 34.64 6.61
CA LEU A 29 -6.98 34.86 8.00
C LEU A 29 -5.85 35.40 8.89
N ILE A 30 -4.60 35.02 8.62
CA ILE A 30 -3.41 35.38 9.44
C ILE A 30 -2.72 36.65 8.90
N LEU A 31 -3.44 37.53 8.19
CA LEU A 31 -2.85 38.77 7.69
C LEU A 31 -2.25 39.57 8.87
N PRO A 32 -0.99 40.04 8.76
CA PRO A 32 -0.28 40.65 9.89
C PRO A 32 -0.94 41.92 10.44
N GLU A 33 -1.74 42.63 9.65
CA GLU A 33 -2.48 43.80 10.12
C GLU A 33 -3.88 43.47 10.70
N ARG A 34 -4.30 42.20 10.72
CA ARG A 34 -5.66 41.79 11.10
C ARG A 34 -5.70 41.25 12.53
N GLN A 35 -6.49 41.89 13.39
CA GLN A 35 -6.76 41.35 14.72
C GLN A 35 -7.69 40.14 14.63
N ILE A 36 -7.25 39.00 15.18
CA ILE A 36 -8.02 37.75 15.16
C ILE A 36 -9.12 37.82 16.22
N GLY A 37 -10.37 37.90 15.78
CA GLY A 37 -11.53 37.86 16.66
C GLY A 37 -11.84 36.44 17.18
N PRO A 38 -12.66 36.30 18.23
CA PRO A 38 -12.98 35.00 18.84
C PRO A 38 -13.63 33.98 17.87
N HIS A 39 -14.45 34.44 16.92
CA HIS A 39 -15.00 33.58 15.85
C HIS A 39 -13.95 33.17 14.83
N GLU A 40 -12.95 34.01 14.60
CA GLU A 40 -11.87 33.76 13.64
C GLU A 40 -10.86 32.76 14.18
N VAL A 41 -10.65 32.72 15.50
CA VAL A 41 -9.90 31.64 16.16
C VAL A 41 -10.52 30.30 15.85
N SER A 42 -11.86 30.19 15.88
CA SER A 42 -12.55 28.94 15.56
C SER A 42 -12.36 28.54 14.10
N HIS A 43 -12.43 29.51 13.16
CA HIS A 43 -12.14 29.26 11.75
C HIS A 43 -10.68 28.90 11.48
N LEU A 44 -9.73 29.47 12.24
CA LEU A 44 -8.32 29.15 12.16
C LEU A 44 -8.06 27.70 12.62
N VAL A 45 -8.67 27.30 13.74
CA VAL A 45 -8.56 25.93 14.26
C VAL A 45 -9.23 24.93 13.32
N ASP A 46 -10.41 25.22 12.80
CA ASP A 46 -11.07 24.34 11.81
C ASP A 46 -10.27 24.27 10.50
N GLY A 47 -9.76 25.41 10.01
CA GLY A 47 -8.97 25.48 8.78
C GLY A 47 -7.65 24.71 8.89
N THR A 48 -6.95 24.83 10.03
CA THR A 48 -5.73 24.06 10.31
C THR A 48 -6.01 22.56 10.42
N ARG A 49 -7.09 22.18 11.10
CA ARG A 49 -7.54 20.78 11.15
C ARG A 49 -7.78 20.21 9.75
N ARG A 50 -8.56 20.91 8.92
CA ARG A 50 -8.86 20.46 7.54
C ARG A 50 -7.60 20.37 6.68
N LEU A 51 -6.65 21.29 6.86
CA LEU A 51 -5.36 21.23 6.19
C LEU A 51 -4.59 19.96 6.60
N THR A 52 -4.53 19.65 7.89
CA THR A 52 -3.88 18.43 8.39
C THR A 52 -4.55 17.16 7.86
N GLU A 53 -5.89 17.12 7.82
CA GLU A 53 -6.65 16.00 7.25
C GLU A 53 -6.31 15.80 5.76
N ALA A 54 -6.27 16.88 4.97
CA ALA A 54 -5.91 16.81 3.55
C ALA A 54 -4.46 16.32 3.33
N VAL A 55 -3.51 16.77 4.18
CA VAL A 55 -2.12 16.29 4.16
C VAL A 55 -2.05 14.80 4.49
N ALA A 56 -2.77 14.34 5.52
CA ALA A 56 -2.80 12.93 5.90
C ALA A 56 -3.35 12.02 4.79
N VAL A 57 -4.40 12.49 4.09
CA VAL A 57 -4.94 11.78 2.91
C VAL A 57 -3.89 11.71 1.80
N ARG A 58 -3.24 12.83 1.46
CA ARG A 58 -2.18 12.86 0.45
C ARG A 58 -1.07 11.86 0.75
N GLU A 59 -0.59 11.83 1.99
CA GLU A 59 0.46 10.91 2.42
C GLU A 59 0.02 9.44 2.33
N THR A 60 -1.20 9.15 2.79
CA THR A 60 -1.77 7.79 2.72
C THR A 60 -1.87 7.29 1.28
N GLN A 61 -2.35 8.14 0.37
CA GLN A 61 -2.47 7.79 -1.05
C GLN A 61 -1.10 7.64 -1.72
N ALA A 62 -0.14 8.52 -1.41
CA ALA A 62 1.23 8.41 -1.92
C ALA A 62 1.89 7.10 -1.48
N ASN A 63 1.77 6.74 -0.19
CA ASN A 63 2.31 5.50 0.35
C ASN A 63 1.65 4.26 -0.27
N SER A 64 0.32 4.30 -0.44
CA SER A 64 -0.43 3.20 -1.05
C SER A 64 -0.06 3.03 -2.53
N ALA A 65 0.04 4.12 -3.29
CA ALA A 65 0.47 4.09 -4.69
C ALA A 65 1.88 3.53 -4.83
N ALA A 66 2.82 3.98 -3.98
CA ALA A 66 4.19 3.46 -3.95
C ALA A 66 4.23 1.95 -3.67
N ALA A 67 3.45 1.47 -2.70
CA ALA A 67 3.35 0.06 -2.38
C ALA A 67 2.81 -0.77 -3.56
N VAL A 68 1.77 -0.28 -4.27
CA VAL A 68 1.23 -0.94 -5.46
C VAL A 68 2.27 -1.01 -6.58
N LEU A 69 2.94 0.11 -6.86
CA LEU A 69 4.00 0.16 -7.88
C LEU A 69 5.16 -0.79 -7.54
N GLN A 70 5.57 -0.83 -6.27
CA GLN A 70 6.63 -1.74 -5.82
C GLN A 70 6.20 -3.21 -5.93
N SER A 71 4.93 -3.52 -5.63
CA SER A 71 4.39 -4.88 -5.81
C SER A 71 4.37 -5.29 -7.28
N LEU A 72 4.07 -4.37 -8.20
CA LEU A 72 4.10 -4.63 -9.63
C LEU A 72 5.52 -4.82 -10.15
N ALA A 73 6.47 -4.01 -9.68
CA ALA A 73 7.89 -4.14 -10.02
C ALA A 73 8.51 -5.45 -9.51
N ARG A 74 7.97 -6.01 -8.42
CA ARG A 74 8.40 -7.30 -7.83
C ARG A 74 7.78 -8.53 -8.50
N ALA A 75 6.89 -8.39 -9.50
CA ALA A 75 6.35 -9.53 -10.21
C ALA A 75 7.51 -10.43 -10.70
N PRO A 76 7.55 -11.72 -10.32
CA PRO A 76 8.72 -12.56 -10.57
C PRO A 76 8.91 -12.70 -12.08
N ALA A 77 10.17 -12.62 -12.54
CA ALA A 77 10.51 -13.15 -13.86
C ALA A 77 9.88 -14.55 -13.97
N PRO A 78 9.26 -14.91 -15.11
CA PRO A 78 8.71 -16.25 -15.27
C PRO A 78 9.81 -17.25 -14.93
N THR A 79 9.64 -17.97 -13.82
CA THR A 79 10.52 -19.07 -13.46
C THR A 79 10.35 -20.10 -14.56
N ALA A 80 11.24 -20.05 -15.55
CA ALA A 80 11.49 -21.18 -16.40
C ALA A 80 11.92 -22.33 -15.49
N ALA A 81 11.28 -23.48 -15.71
CA ALA A 81 11.43 -24.76 -15.02
C ALA A 81 10.69 -24.90 -13.68
N SER A 82 9.50 -25.50 -13.78
CA SER A 82 8.90 -26.34 -12.74
C SER A 82 9.96 -27.31 -12.19
N PRO A 83 10.07 -27.50 -10.86
CA PRO A 83 10.83 -28.62 -10.33
C PRO A 83 10.13 -29.89 -10.78
N THR A 84 10.83 -30.72 -11.55
CA THR A 84 10.35 -32.05 -11.94
C THR A 84 10.06 -32.83 -10.66
N PRO A 85 8.85 -33.37 -10.46
CA PRO A 85 8.60 -34.24 -9.31
C PRO A 85 9.49 -35.48 -9.43
N THR A 86 10.48 -35.61 -8.54
CA THR A 86 11.26 -36.84 -8.39
C THR A 86 10.34 -37.94 -7.90
N LEU A 87 10.02 -38.89 -8.78
CA LEU A 87 9.31 -40.12 -8.39
C LEU A 87 10.16 -40.87 -7.35
N PRO A 88 9.56 -41.37 -6.25
CA PRO A 88 10.26 -42.26 -5.34
C PRO A 88 10.66 -43.56 -6.07
N ALA A 89 11.91 -43.97 -5.90
CA ALA A 89 12.45 -45.18 -6.50
C ALA A 89 11.69 -46.43 -6.01
N PRO A 90 11.49 -47.45 -6.87
CA PRO A 90 10.82 -48.68 -6.45
C PRO A 90 11.65 -49.41 -5.39
N ALA A 91 10.99 -49.87 -4.32
CA ALA A 91 11.63 -50.66 -3.27
C ALA A 91 12.16 -51.99 -3.83
N ALA A 92 13.39 -52.35 -3.43
CA ALA A 92 14.01 -53.61 -3.81
C ALA A 92 13.23 -54.82 -3.25
N PRO A 93 13.14 -55.94 -3.99
CA PRO A 93 12.39 -57.11 -3.53
C PRO A 93 13.10 -57.78 -2.34
N LEU A 94 12.34 -58.08 -1.28
CA LEU A 94 12.80 -58.88 -0.16
C LEU A 94 13.12 -60.31 -0.63
N ALA A 95 14.33 -60.78 -0.35
CA ALA A 95 14.70 -62.17 -0.52
C ALA A 95 13.86 -63.06 0.42
N ALA A 96 13.20 -64.07 -0.15
CA ALA A 96 12.44 -65.07 0.59
C ALA A 96 13.40 -65.95 1.41
N GLN A 97 13.25 -65.92 2.73
CA GLN A 97 13.92 -66.88 3.60
C GLN A 97 13.22 -68.24 3.46
N SER A 98 13.95 -69.19 2.87
CA SER A 98 13.51 -70.57 2.70
C SER A 98 13.48 -71.26 4.06
N ALA A 99 12.28 -71.61 4.55
CA ALA A 99 12.12 -72.42 5.75
C ALA A 99 12.49 -73.87 5.42
N ALA A 100 13.66 -74.31 5.89
CA ALA A 100 14.06 -75.71 5.87
C ALA A 100 13.13 -76.53 6.78
N HIS A 101 12.29 -77.36 6.18
CA HIS A 101 11.54 -78.41 6.86
C HIS A 101 12.51 -79.56 7.21
N SER A 102 12.68 -79.87 8.49
CA SER A 102 13.31 -81.12 8.94
C SER A 102 12.22 -82.01 9.55
N ARG A 103 12.17 -83.27 9.11
CA ARG A 103 11.27 -84.31 9.58
C ARG A 103 12.05 -85.35 10.38
#